data_AF-A0A942YAP5-F1
#
_entry.id   AF-A0A942YAP5-F1
#
_cell.length_a   1.000
_cell.length_b   1.000
_cell.length_c   1.000
_cell.angle_alpha   90.00
_cell.angle_beta   90.00
_cell.angle_gamma   90.00
#
_symmetry.space_group_name_H-M   'P 1'
#
loop_
_entity.id
_entity.type
_entity.pdbx_description
1 polymer ?
#
loop_
_entity_poly.entity_id
_entity_poly.type
_entity_poly.pdbx_seq_one_letter_code
_entity_poly.pdbx_strand_id
1 'polypeptide(L)'
;MKEQKGFTLIELLAVIVILGIIAAIAIPSITNVINNTRDKAKVAEALQIIDAARLAYADDTSKASWGPGDLTGYVSKLKDNAWTVTLNKSTGIYSITSHDAAKVITSTLTEAEIDAGTATGTTVTEEQLAAKADKK
;
A
#
# COMPACT_ATOMS: atom_id res chain seq x y z
N MET A 1 -4.46 22.56 58.02
CA MET A 1 -5.45 22.48 56.93
C MET A 1 -4.69 22.55 55.62
N LYS A 2 -4.88 21.62 54.69
CA LYS A 2 -4.17 21.62 53.40
C LYS A 2 -4.92 22.53 52.43
N GLU A 3 -4.29 23.62 52.00
CA GLU A 3 -4.81 24.46 50.93
C GLU A 3 -4.82 23.64 49.63
N GLN A 4 -6.02 23.36 49.12
CA GLN A 4 -6.16 22.82 47.78
C GLN A 4 -6.09 23.98 46.80
N LYS A 5 -4.94 24.16 46.16
CA LYS A 5 -4.80 25.06 45.02
C LYS A 5 -5.57 24.46 43.85
N GLY A 6 -6.77 24.95 43.61
CA GLY A 6 -7.57 24.60 42.45
C GLY A 6 -6.95 25.16 41.18
N PHE A 7 -6.87 24.32 40.15
CA PHE A 7 -6.46 24.71 38.80
C PHE A 7 -7.50 25.69 38.23
N THR A 8 -7.05 26.77 37.59
CA THR A 8 -7.99 27.76 37.03
C THR A 8 -8.49 27.32 35.66
N LEU A 9 -9.75 27.66 35.33
CA LEU A 9 -10.32 27.35 34.01
C LEU A 9 -9.55 28.04 32.87
N ILE A 10 -8.98 29.21 33.13
CA ILE A 10 -8.18 29.97 32.15
C ILE A 10 -6.88 29.23 31.79
N GLU A 11 -6.25 28.56 32.76
CA GLU A 11 -5.05 27.75 32.52
C GLU A 11 -5.37 26.54 31.65
N LEU A 12 -6.49 25.85 31.90
CA LEU A 12 -6.93 24.75 31.04
C LEU A 12 -7.33 25.24 29.64
N LEU A 13 -7.95 26.42 29.54
CA LEU A 13 -8.37 26.99 28.26
C LEU A 13 -7.17 27.35 27.37
N ALA A 14 -6.13 27.95 27.93
CA ALA A 14 -4.92 28.28 27.16
C ALA A 14 -4.24 27.02 26.60
N VAL A 15 -4.21 25.92 27.36
CA VAL A 15 -3.60 24.65 26.93
C VAL A 15 -4.36 24.02 25.77
N ILE A 16 -5.69 23.93 25.84
CA ILE A 16 -6.48 23.32 24.76
C ILE A 16 -6.39 24.13 23.46
N VAL A 17 -6.24 25.45 23.53
CA VAL A 17 -6.06 26.32 22.36
C VAL A 17 -4.74 26.01 21.67
N ILE A 18 -3.64 25.92 22.43
CA ILE A 18 -2.32 25.59 21.86
C ILE A 18 -2.33 24.17 21.28
N LEU A 19 -2.89 23.19 22.00
CA LEU A 19 -3.04 21.82 21.49
C LEU A 19 -3.89 21.75 20.22
N GLY A 20 -4.94 22.58 20.12
CA GLY A 20 -5.78 22.67 18.93
C GLY A 20 -5.03 23.16 17.69
N ILE A 21 -4.19 24.20 17.84
CA ILE A 21 -3.37 24.73 16.72
C ILE A 21 -2.37 23.68 16.24
N ILE A 22 -1.67 23.00 17.17
CA ILE A 22 -0.71 21.94 16.82
C ILE A 22 -1.43 20.77 16.13
N ALA A 23 -2.56 20.33 16.67
CA ALA A 23 -3.34 19.22 16.11
C ALA A 23 -3.83 19.53 14.68
N ALA A 24 -4.27 20.76 14.41
CA ALA A 24 -4.75 21.17 13.10
C ALA A 24 -3.69 21.03 11.98
N ILE A 25 -2.41 21.27 12.28
CA ILE A 25 -1.31 21.14 11.31
C ILE A 25 -0.77 19.69 11.29
N ALA A 26 -0.68 19.06 12.47
CA ALA A 26 -0.06 17.75 12.61
C ALA A 26 -0.90 16.62 11.97
N ILE A 27 -2.22 16.62 12.16
CA ILE A 27 -3.12 15.56 11.67
C ILE A 27 -3.05 15.37 10.15
N PRO A 28 -3.26 16.39 9.30
CA PRO A 28 -3.22 16.20 7.84
C PRO A 28 -1.84 15.74 7.34
N SER A 29 -0.76 16.25 7.95
CA SER A 29 0.62 15.84 7.60
C SER A 29 0.88 14.37 7.90
N ILE A 30 0.48 13.90 9.09
CA ILE A 30 0.68 12.50 9.52
C ILE A 30 -0.15 11.55 8.66
N THR A 31 -1.40 11.89 8.35
CA THR A 31 -2.27 11.06 7.48
C THR A 31 -1.65 10.87 6.09
N ASN A 32 -1.13 11.93 5.47
CA ASN A 32 -0.50 11.83 4.15
C ASN A 32 0.76 10.95 4.16
N VAL A 33 1.58 11.05 5.20
CA VAL A 33 2.78 10.20 5.34
C VAL A 33 2.39 8.73 5.51
N ILE A 34 1.35 8.46 6.31
CA ILE A 34 0.85 7.10 6.50
C ILE A 34 0.32 6.54 5.17
N ASN A 35 -0.51 7.29 4.44
CA ASN A 35 -1.06 6.87 3.15
C ASN A 35 0.06 6.54 2.14
N ASN A 36 1.04 7.45 1.99
CA ASN A 36 2.20 7.21 1.12
C ASN A 36 3.01 5.97 1.55
N THR A 37 3.17 5.74 2.86
CA THR A 37 3.87 4.55 3.36
C THR A 37 3.11 3.27 3.03
N ARG A 38 1.77 3.29 3.16
CA ARG A 38 0.92 2.15 2.80
C ARG A 38 0.94 1.88 1.30
N ASP A 39 0.92 2.92 0.47
CA ASP A 39 0.99 2.79 -0.98
C ASP A 39 2.34 2.23 -1.44
N LYS A 40 3.45 2.71 -0.87
CA LYS A 40 4.78 2.13 -1.10
C LYS A 40 4.85 0.68 -0.67
N ALA A 41 4.23 0.31 0.45
CA ALA A 41 4.17 -1.07 0.91
C ALA A 41 3.38 -1.97 -0.07
N LYS A 42 2.25 -1.49 -0.62
CA LYS A 42 1.48 -2.23 -1.64
C LYS A 42 2.30 -2.47 -2.91
N VAL A 43 3.02 -1.47 -3.40
CA VAL A 43 3.88 -1.61 -4.58
C VAL A 43 5.02 -2.60 -4.30
N ALA A 44 5.65 -2.52 -3.12
CA ALA A 44 6.70 -3.45 -2.73
C ALA A 44 6.20 -4.90 -2.60
N GLU A 45 5.01 -5.11 -2.04
CA GLU A 45 4.37 -6.44 -1.96
C GLU A 45 4.11 -7.02 -3.35
N ALA A 46 3.59 -6.22 -4.29
CA ALA A 46 3.38 -6.65 -5.67
C ALA A 46 4.69 -7.07 -6.36
N LEU A 47 5.78 -6.32 -6.14
CA LEU A 47 7.10 -6.68 -6.68
C LEU A 47 7.62 -7.99 -6.09
N GLN A 48 7.50 -8.18 -4.77
CA GLN A 48 7.89 -9.43 -4.11
C GLN A 48 7.11 -10.64 -4.67
N ILE A 49 5.81 -10.45 -4.95
CA ILE A 49 4.96 -11.47 -5.57
C ILE A 49 5.44 -11.79 -7.00
N ILE A 50 5.79 -10.78 -7.79
CA ILE A 50 6.34 -10.97 -9.14
C ILE A 50 7.69 -11.69 -9.09
N ASP A 51 8.57 -11.34 -8.16
CA ASP A 51 9.86 -12.01 -7.98
C ASP A 51 9.69 -13.47 -7.56
N ALA A 52 8.71 -13.76 -6.70
CA ALA A 52 8.34 -15.13 -6.36
C ALA A 52 7.84 -15.91 -7.59
N ALA A 53 7.01 -15.28 -8.44
CA ALA A 53 6.55 -15.90 -9.69
C ALA A 53 7.69 -16.12 -10.69
N ARG A 54 8.66 -15.20 -10.75
CA ARG A 54 9.87 -15.34 -11.56
C ARG A 54 10.72 -16.51 -11.10
N LEU A 55 10.91 -16.67 -9.78
CA LEU A 55 11.61 -17.83 -9.23
C LEU A 55 10.85 -19.14 -9.51
N ALA A 56 9.53 -19.15 -9.33
CA ALA A 56 8.71 -20.30 -9.66
C ALA A 56 8.75 -20.67 -11.16
N TYR A 57 8.87 -19.67 -12.06
CA TYR A 57 9.06 -19.90 -13.49
C TYR A 57 10.43 -20.49 -13.82
N ALA A 58 11.47 -20.16 -13.05
CA ALA A 58 12.80 -20.76 -13.23
C ALA A 58 12.79 -22.26 -12.92
N ASP A 59 11.95 -22.68 -11.96
CA ASP A 59 11.74 -24.09 -11.62
C ASP A 59 10.80 -24.81 -12.61
N ASP A 60 9.73 -24.15 -13.07
CA ASP A 60 8.80 -24.68 -14.06
C ASP A 60 8.50 -23.65 -15.17
N THR A 61 9.23 -23.78 -16.27
CA THR A 61 9.10 -22.90 -17.46
C THR A 61 7.82 -23.13 -18.27
N SER A 62 7.06 -24.20 -17.97
CA SER A 62 5.80 -24.49 -18.67
C SER A 62 4.68 -23.55 -18.22
N LYS A 63 4.70 -23.12 -16.96
CA LYS A 63 3.72 -22.23 -16.35
C LYS A 63 3.88 -20.78 -16.84
N ALA A 64 2.79 -20.03 -16.84
CA ALA A 64 2.78 -18.62 -17.24
C ALA A 64 1.81 -17.77 -16.42
N SER A 65 1.18 -18.37 -15.40
CA SER A 65 0.22 -17.70 -14.53
C SER A 65 0.30 -18.33 -13.14
N TRP A 66 0.28 -17.50 -12.10
CA TRP A 66 0.40 -17.93 -10.71
C TRP A 66 -0.60 -17.19 -9.85
N GLY A 67 -1.38 -17.96 -9.09
CA GLY A 67 -2.19 -17.44 -8.00
C GLY A 67 -1.48 -17.53 -6.65
N PRO A 68 -2.12 -17.08 -5.56
CA PRO A 68 -1.53 -17.06 -4.23
C PRO A 68 -1.09 -18.43 -3.73
N GLY A 69 -1.88 -19.48 -4.02
CA GLY A 69 -1.55 -20.86 -3.63
C GLY A 69 -0.28 -21.38 -4.29
N ASP A 70 0.01 -20.94 -5.52
CA ASP A 70 1.17 -21.40 -6.29
C ASP A 70 2.50 -20.86 -5.76
N LEU A 71 2.47 -19.74 -5.03
CA LEU A 71 3.69 -19.03 -4.58
C LEU A 71 3.98 -19.23 -3.08
N THR A 72 3.20 -20.04 -2.38
CA THR A 72 3.35 -20.28 -0.93
C THR A 72 4.72 -20.85 -0.52
N GLY A 73 5.41 -21.55 -1.43
CA GLY A 73 6.78 -22.04 -1.22
C GLY A 73 7.88 -20.99 -1.42
N TYR A 74 7.54 -19.85 -2.04
CA TYR A 74 8.50 -18.81 -2.45
C TYR A 74 8.34 -17.53 -1.61
N VAL A 75 7.17 -17.30 -1.03
CA VAL A 75 6.89 -16.12 -0.19
C VAL A 75 6.03 -16.48 1.01
N SER A 76 6.47 -16.06 2.20
CA SER A 76 5.97 -16.58 3.49
C SER A 76 4.74 -15.86 4.04
N LYS A 77 4.35 -14.71 3.47
CA LYS A 77 3.22 -13.89 3.95
C LYS A 77 2.53 -13.17 2.81
N LEU A 78 1.60 -13.86 2.16
CA LEU A 78 0.68 -13.24 1.22
C LEU A 78 -0.53 -12.79 2.02
N LYS A 79 -0.67 -11.47 2.23
CA LYS A 79 -1.83 -10.94 2.98
C LYS A 79 -3.11 -10.95 2.15
N ASP A 80 -2.96 -10.96 0.84
CA ASP A 80 -4.07 -10.90 -0.11
C ASP A 80 -4.11 -12.17 -0.96
N ASN A 81 -5.31 -12.67 -1.20
CA ASN A 81 -5.57 -13.97 -1.82
C ASN A 81 -6.40 -13.87 -3.12
N ALA A 82 -6.57 -12.66 -3.65
CA ALA A 82 -7.39 -12.40 -4.83
C ALA A 82 -6.61 -11.80 -6.02
N TRP A 83 -5.29 -12.01 -6.10
CA TRP A 83 -4.46 -11.54 -7.22
C TRP A 83 -4.01 -12.68 -8.15
N THR A 84 -3.53 -12.32 -9.33
CA THR A 84 -2.92 -13.27 -10.28
C THR A 84 -1.73 -12.62 -10.96
N VAL A 85 -0.58 -13.31 -10.98
CA VAL A 85 0.58 -12.93 -11.80
C VAL A 85 0.50 -13.63 -13.13
N THR A 86 0.82 -12.93 -14.22
CA THR A 86 0.93 -13.50 -15.57
C THR A 86 2.26 -13.13 -16.20
N LEU A 87 2.88 -14.07 -16.90
CA LEU A 87 4.05 -13.87 -17.73
C LEU A 87 3.65 -13.91 -19.20
N ASN A 88 3.94 -12.84 -19.93
CA ASN A 88 3.91 -12.88 -21.39
C ASN A 88 5.23 -13.48 -21.91
N LYS A 89 5.21 -14.75 -22.33
CA LYS A 89 6.41 -15.45 -22.82
C LYS A 89 7.04 -14.84 -24.07
N SER A 90 6.28 -14.08 -24.87
CA SER A 90 6.79 -13.42 -26.08
C SER A 90 7.65 -12.20 -25.74
N THR A 91 7.26 -11.47 -24.69
CA THR A 91 7.92 -10.20 -24.30
C THR A 91 8.77 -10.32 -23.04
N GLY A 92 8.63 -11.39 -22.26
CA GLY A 92 9.29 -11.56 -20.96
C GLY A 92 8.71 -10.69 -19.84
N ILE A 93 7.59 -10.02 -20.09
CA ILE A 93 6.98 -9.07 -19.15
C ILE A 93 6.10 -9.81 -18.15
N TYR A 94 6.32 -9.55 -16.86
CA TYR A 94 5.45 -9.96 -15.77
C TYR A 94 4.42 -8.85 -15.46
N SER A 95 3.19 -9.26 -15.19
CA SER A 95 2.12 -8.39 -14.73
C SER A 95 1.34 -9.01 -13.59
N ILE A 96 0.77 -8.16 -12.72
CA ILE A 96 -0.11 -8.57 -11.63
C ILE A 96 -1.49 -7.93 -11.82
N THR A 97 -2.54 -8.74 -11.65
CA THR A 97 -3.94 -8.34 -11.81
C THR A 97 -4.67 -8.49 -10.48
N SER A 98 -5.64 -7.60 -10.22
CA SER A 98 -6.49 -7.62 -9.01
C SER A 98 -5.72 -7.46 -7.70
N HIS A 99 -4.54 -6.85 -7.75
CA HIS A 99 -3.79 -6.45 -6.56
C HIS A 99 -3.97 -4.95 -6.31
N ASP A 100 -3.98 -4.56 -5.04
CA ASP A 100 -4.18 -3.20 -4.56
C ASP A 100 -3.13 -2.18 -5.08
N ALA A 101 -1.96 -2.66 -5.49
CA ALA A 101 -0.93 -1.85 -6.15
C ALA A 101 -1.40 -1.27 -7.51
N ALA A 102 -2.36 -1.91 -8.18
CA ALA A 102 -2.92 -1.40 -9.41
C ALA A 102 -3.55 -0.03 -9.21
N LYS A 103 -4.25 0.14 -8.08
CA LYS A 103 -4.88 1.40 -7.66
C LYS A 103 -3.85 2.50 -7.40
N VAL A 104 -2.69 2.18 -6.84
CA VAL A 104 -1.58 3.13 -6.57
C VAL A 104 -0.93 3.64 -7.87
N ILE A 105 -0.94 2.81 -8.92
CA ILE A 105 -0.42 3.16 -10.24
C ILE A 105 -1.48 3.93 -11.05
N THR A 106 -2.75 3.54 -10.97
CA THR A 106 -3.86 4.20 -11.68
C THR A 106 -4.40 5.45 -10.97
N SER A 107 -4.03 5.70 -9.71
CA SER A 107 -4.45 6.87 -8.92
C SER A 107 -3.80 8.17 -9.42
N THR A 108 -4.34 8.67 -10.52
CA THR A 108 -4.68 10.11 -10.71
C THR A 108 -6.15 10.31 -10.34
N LEU A 109 -6.64 9.63 -9.30
CA LEU A 109 -8.05 9.63 -8.92
C LEU A 109 -8.17 9.81 -7.40
N THR A 110 -9.14 10.62 -7.04
CA THR A 110 -9.27 11.28 -5.72
C THR A 110 -9.64 10.30 -4.61
N GLU A 111 -9.37 10.67 -3.36
CA GLU A 111 -9.62 9.84 -2.16
C GLU A 111 -11.08 9.34 -2.04
N ALA A 112 -12.04 9.97 -2.72
CA ALA A 112 -13.44 9.53 -2.79
C ALA A 112 -13.67 8.24 -3.59
N GLU A 113 -12.77 7.89 -4.51
CA GLU A 113 -12.88 6.68 -5.35
C GLU A 113 -12.19 5.46 -4.71
N ILE A 114 -11.52 5.67 -3.57
CA ILE A 114 -10.75 4.65 -2.89
C ILE A 114 -11.58 3.83 -1.89
N ASP A 115 -12.73 4.33 -1.43
CA ASP A 115 -13.53 3.68 -0.38
C ASP A 115 -14.49 2.59 -0.90
N ALA A 116 -14.55 2.37 -2.22
CA ALA A 116 -15.24 1.23 -2.81
C ALA A 116 -14.21 0.22 -3.35
N GLY A 117 -14.13 -0.96 -2.73
CA GLY A 117 -13.24 -2.07 -3.09
C GLY A 117 -13.47 -2.64 -4.49
N THR A 118 -13.11 -1.89 -5.53
CA THR A 118 -13.24 -2.28 -6.94
C THR A 118 -11.94 -1.99 -7.69
N ALA A 119 -10.84 -2.60 -7.24
CA ALA A 119 -9.63 -2.79 -8.05
C ALA A 119 -9.64 -4.17 -8.77
N THR A 120 -10.82 -4.79 -8.87
CA THR A 120 -10.99 -6.12 -9.45
C THR A 120 -10.84 -6.03 -10.97
N GLY A 121 -9.73 -6.53 -11.52
CA GLY A 121 -9.48 -6.63 -12.97
C GLY A 121 -8.47 -5.65 -13.58
N THR A 122 -7.93 -4.68 -12.82
CA THR A 122 -6.84 -3.82 -13.33
C THR A 122 -5.52 -4.57 -13.29
N THR A 123 -4.80 -4.57 -14.41
CA THR A 123 -3.50 -5.22 -14.58
C THR A 123 -2.41 -4.16 -14.59
N VAL A 124 -1.34 -4.38 -13.83
CA VAL A 124 -0.15 -3.52 -13.83
C VAL A 124 1.09 -4.34 -14.13
N THR A 125 1.98 -3.78 -14.95
CA THR A 125 3.24 -4.42 -15.33
C THR A 125 4.31 -4.17 -14.26
N GLU A 126 5.31 -5.05 -14.20
CA GLU A 126 6.47 -4.91 -13.31
C GLU A 126 7.19 -3.56 -13.50
N GLU A 127 7.33 -3.09 -14.76
CA GLU A 127 7.95 -1.80 -15.06
C GLU A 127 7.18 -0.62 -14.43
N GLN A 128 5.84 -0.65 -14.48
CA GLN A 128 5.01 0.39 -13.87
C GLN A 128 5.11 0.39 -12.34
N LEU A 129 5.29 -0.78 -11.73
CA LEU A 129 5.53 -0.92 -10.28
C LEU A 129 6.91 -0.39 -9.90
N ALA A 130 7.96 -0.78 -10.64
CA ALA A 130 9.33 -0.31 -10.42
C ALA A 130 9.41 1.23 -10.54
N ALA A 131 8.83 1.81 -11.59
CA ALA A 131 8.82 3.26 -11.79
C ALA A 131 8.08 4.04 -10.68
N LYS A 132 7.10 3.42 -10.00
CA LYS A 132 6.41 4.03 -8.86
C LYS A 132 7.21 3.90 -7.56
N ALA A 133 7.96 2.81 -7.39
CA ALA A 133 8.82 2.59 -6.22
C ALA A 133 10.00 3.58 -6.16
N ASP A 134 10.55 3.96 -7.31
CA ASP A 134 11.71 4.87 -7.41
C ASP A 134 11.36 6.36 -7.24
N LYS A 135 10.07 6.74 -7.34
CA LYS A 135 9.64 8.12 -7.08
C LYS A 135 9.66 8.37 -5.57
N LYS A 136 10.72 9.04 -5.10
CA LYS A 136 10.89 9.48 -3.70
C LYS A 136 9.72 10.33 -3.22
#